data_AF-A0A672GGQ5-F1
#
_entry.id   AF-A0A672GGQ5-F1
#
_cell.length_a   1.000
_cell.length_b   1.000
_cell.length_c   1.000
_cell.angle_alpha   90.00
_cell.angle_beta   90.00
_cell.angle_gamma   90.00
#
_symmetry.space_group_name_H-M   'P 1'
#
loop_
_entity.id
_entity.type
_entity.pdbx_description
1 polymer ?
#
loop_
_entity_poly.entity_id
_entity_poly.type
_entity_poly.pdbx_seq_one_letter_code
_entity_poly.pdbx_strand_id
1 'polypeptide(L)'
;MTDRQTGGGHPAGEAVREAAADREEAEGSLPRLDTELLIMSNTGLIQRVRDPPKPSGTTSVICRVIFSAIPIAQIAIGSVYLQDCPINHYIPIYLIVVGVFGLVLNVVTSCLPSTQEGEEEEPPTLLTRCCKFLYSLISLFLFCWFITGNVWIYSIYQPDYNKNTTNIDHYCNKTLYLFAFWTTTLVYIILCVFVACGCCVFFFICILG
;
A
#
# COMPACT_ATOMS: atom_id res chain seq x y z
N MET A 1 -33.73 24.09 -80.87
CA MET A 1 -34.48 25.36 -80.88
C MET A 1 -35.85 25.06 -80.30
N THR A 2 -36.13 25.65 -79.13
CA THR A 2 -37.44 25.99 -78.52
C THR A 2 -38.48 24.87 -78.30
N ASP A 3 -38.86 24.54 -77.05
CA ASP A 3 -39.84 25.24 -76.16
C ASP A 3 -41.29 25.12 -76.72
N ARG A 4 -42.40 24.90 -76.00
CA ARG A 4 -42.81 24.77 -74.58
C ARG A 4 -44.35 24.57 -74.56
N GLN A 5 -44.93 24.37 -73.37
CA GLN A 5 -46.35 24.48 -72.94
C GLN A 5 -47.15 23.15 -72.90
N THR A 6 -47.98 22.85 -71.88
CA THR A 6 -48.91 23.71 -71.10
C THR A 6 -49.40 23.02 -69.81
N GLY A 7 -49.65 23.83 -68.76
CA GLY A 7 -50.73 23.69 -67.74
C GLY A 7 -50.55 22.59 -66.67
N GLY A 8 -50.87 22.74 -65.37
CA GLY A 8 -51.59 23.74 -64.58
C GLY A 8 -52.24 23.01 -63.39
N GLY A 9 -52.09 23.48 -62.14
CA GLY A 9 -52.77 22.89 -60.97
C GLY A 9 -52.12 23.18 -59.60
N HIS A 10 -52.62 24.21 -58.92
CA HIS A 10 -52.75 24.46 -57.46
C HIS A 10 -51.89 23.69 -56.41
N PRO A 11 -51.18 24.39 -55.49
CA PRO A 11 -50.82 23.83 -54.18
C PRO A 11 -51.14 24.80 -53.03
N ALA A 12 -52.10 24.44 -52.16
CA ALA A 12 -52.40 25.14 -50.91
C ALA A 12 -52.14 24.27 -49.66
N GLY A 13 -51.50 23.11 -49.83
CA GLY A 13 -51.16 22.16 -48.75
C GLY A 13 -49.72 22.25 -48.25
N GLU A 14 -48.89 23.13 -48.82
CA GLU A 14 -47.44 23.16 -48.59
C GLU A 14 -47.02 24.14 -47.47
N ALA A 15 -47.80 25.22 -47.28
CA ALA A 15 -47.48 26.29 -46.34
C ALA A 15 -47.61 25.93 -44.84
N VAL A 16 -48.33 24.85 -44.49
CA VAL A 16 -48.47 24.41 -43.08
C VAL A 16 -47.33 23.48 -42.64
N ARG A 17 -46.60 22.86 -43.58
CA ARG A 17 -45.46 21.98 -43.25
C ARG A 17 -44.15 22.75 -43.04
N GLU A 18 -43.97 23.91 -43.67
CA GLU A 18 -42.75 24.71 -43.50
C GLU A 18 -42.68 25.41 -42.13
N ALA A 19 -43.81 25.82 -41.53
CA ALA A 19 -43.80 26.50 -40.23
C ALA A 19 -43.51 25.57 -39.03
N ALA A 20 -43.58 24.25 -39.18
CA ALA A 20 -43.24 23.30 -38.13
C ALA A 20 -41.76 22.89 -38.13
N ALA A 21 -41.06 23.02 -39.27
CA ALA A 21 -39.66 22.64 -39.40
C ALA A 21 -38.69 23.69 -38.82
N ASP A 22 -39.05 24.98 -38.85
CA ASP A 22 -38.17 26.07 -38.41
C ASP A 22 -38.07 26.24 -36.87
N ARG A 23 -38.90 25.56 -36.08
CA ARG A 23 -38.87 25.69 -34.61
C ARG A 23 -37.87 24.74 -33.92
N GLU A 24 -37.34 23.74 -34.63
CA GLU A 24 -36.33 22.81 -34.08
C GLU A 24 -34.89 23.32 -34.22
N GLU A 25 -34.59 24.27 -35.12
CA GLU A 25 -33.20 24.71 -35.35
C GLU A 25 -32.69 25.77 -34.34
N ALA A 26 -33.57 26.44 -33.60
CA ALA A 26 -33.17 27.48 -32.64
C ALA A 26 -32.77 26.94 -31.24
N GLU A 27 -33.09 25.68 -30.90
CA GLU A 27 -32.65 25.05 -29.64
C GLU A 27 -31.43 24.12 -29.81
N GLY A 28 -31.01 23.84 -31.05
CA GLY A 28 -30.00 22.80 -31.34
C GLY A 28 -28.53 23.24 -31.30
N SER A 29 -28.23 24.54 -31.26
CA SER A 29 -26.86 25.05 -31.45
C SER A 29 -26.17 25.60 -30.20
N LEU A 30 -26.93 26.01 -29.17
CA LEU A 30 -26.39 26.45 -27.87
C LEU A 30 -26.04 25.34 -26.86
N PRO A 31 -26.65 24.13 -26.84
CA PRO A 31 -26.30 23.11 -25.85
C PRO A 31 -24.99 22.40 -26.16
N ARG A 32 -24.50 22.46 -27.40
CA ARG A 32 -23.31 21.71 -27.83
C ARG A 32 -22.01 22.29 -27.26
N LEU A 33 -21.90 23.62 -27.17
CA LEU A 33 -20.69 24.27 -26.66
C LEU A 33 -20.60 24.20 -25.12
N ASP A 34 -21.72 24.35 -24.41
CA ASP A 34 -21.79 24.19 -22.95
C ASP A 34 -21.56 22.74 -22.52
N THR A 35 -22.06 21.77 -23.29
CA THR A 35 -21.83 20.34 -23.02
C THR A 35 -20.36 19.97 -23.21
N GLU A 36 -19.69 20.44 -24.27
CA GLU A 36 -18.26 20.21 -24.49
C GLU A 36 -17.39 20.88 -23.41
N LEU A 37 -17.75 22.09 -22.95
CA LEU A 37 -17.05 22.80 -21.88
C LEU A 37 -17.21 22.07 -20.52
N LEU A 38 -18.40 21.55 -20.24
CA LEU A 38 -18.67 20.73 -19.06
C LEU A 38 -17.95 19.36 -19.13
N ILE A 39 -17.86 18.75 -20.31
CA ILE A 39 -17.12 17.49 -20.51
C ILE A 39 -15.61 17.72 -20.31
N MET A 40 -15.02 18.78 -20.87
CA MET A 40 -13.61 19.12 -20.62
C MET A 40 -13.35 19.46 -19.14
N SER A 41 -14.26 20.20 -18.49
CA SER A 41 -14.14 20.57 -17.08
C SER A 41 -14.25 19.35 -16.15
N ASN A 42 -15.21 18.46 -16.39
CA ASN A 42 -15.35 17.21 -15.64
C ASN A 42 -14.21 16.24 -15.93
N THR A 43 -13.73 16.17 -17.17
CA THR A 43 -12.58 15.32 -17.50
C THR A 43 -11.33 15.81 -16.77
N GLY A 44 -11.08 17.12 -16.71
CA GLY A 44 -9.97 17.70 -15.95
C GLY A 44 -10.07 17.49 -14.43
N LEU A 45 -11.27 17.60 -13.86
CA LEU A 45 -11.52 17.31 -12.44
C LEU A 45 -11.42 15.81 -12.12
N ILE A 46 -11.95 14.95 -12.99
CA ILE A 46 -11.86 13.50 -12.83
C ILE A 46 -10.41 13.04 -12.99
N GLN A 47 -9.63 13.63 -13.90
CA GLN A 47 -8.19 13.34 -14.03
C GLN A 47 -7.45 13.68 -12.72
N ARG A 48 -7.73 14.86 -12.13
CA ARG A 48 -7.14 15.28 -10.85
C ARG A 48 -7.52 14.40 -9.66
N VAL A 49 -8.74 13.86 -9.65
CA VAL A 49 -9.21 12.94 -8.60
C VAL A 49 -8.67 11.53 -8.83
N ARG A 50 -8.41 11.15 -10.08
CA ARG A 50 -7.91 9.85 -10.49
C ARG A 50 -6.39 9.72 -10.35
N ASP A 51 -5.64 10.80 -10.30
CA ASP A 51 -4.23 10.76 -9.93
C ASP A 51 -4.11 10.61 -8.40
N PRO A 52 -3.91 9.39 -7.85
CA PRO A 52 -3.48 9.29 -6.47
C PRO A 52 -2.20 10.11 -6.33
N PRO A 53 -2.01 10.87 -5.23
CA PRO A 53 -0.79 11.63 -5.03
C PRO A 53 0.39 10.67 -5.14
N LYS A 54 1.16 10.80 -6.22
CA LYS A 54 2.37 10.00 -6.45
C LYS A 54 3.24 10.23 -5.22
N PRO A 55 3.49 9.22 -4.37
CA PRO A 55 4.32 9.41 -3.20
C PRO A 55 5.67 9.91 -3.70
N SER A 56 6.04 11.13 -3.32
CA SER A 56 7.35 11.66 -3.68
C SER A 56 8.39 10.65 -3.19
N GLY A 57 9.40 10.35 -4.02
CA GLY A 57 10.47 9.43 -3.61
C GLY A 57 11.07 9.82 -2.26
N THR A 58 11.07 11.11 -1.94
CA THR A 58 11.46 11.71 -0.66
C THR A 58 10.61 11.22 0.52
N THR A 59 9.28 11.16 0.40
CA THR A 59 8.39 10.64 1.45
C THR A 59 8.67 9.15 1.71
N SER A 60 8.94 8.37 0.66
CA SER A 60 9.27 6.94 0.81
C SER A 60 10.61 6.71 1.52
N VAL A 61 11.61 7.58 1.32
CA VAL A 61 12.92 7.48 1.97
C VAL A 61 12.84 7.87 3.44
N ILE A 62 12.16 8.97 3.77
CA ILE A 62 11.99 9.43 5.15
C ILE A 62 11.31 8.36 6.01
N CYS A 63 10.22 7.76 5.51
CA CYS A 63 9.56 6.66 6.20
C CYS A 63 10.52 5.49 6.48
N ARG A 64 11.31 5.06 5.49
CA ARG A 64 12.28 3.96 5.68
C ARG A 64 13.32 4.27 6.75
N VAL A 65 13.83 5.50 6.81
CA VAL A 65 14.77 5.92 7.85
C VAL A 65 14.12 5.87 9.23
N ILE A 66 12.89 6.37 9.37
CA ILE A 66 12.16 6.32 10.63
C ILE A 66 11.90 4.86 11.06
N PHE A 67 11.47 4.00 10.13
CA PHE A 67 11.23 2.59 10.40
C PHE A 67 12.51 1.81 10.76
N SER A 68 13.70 2.32 10.41
CA SER A 68 14.98 1.72 10.81
C SER A 68 15.32 1.91 12.29
N ALA A 69 14.69 2.86 12.99
CA ALA A 69 14.95 3.09 14.41
C ALA A 69 14.53 1.88 15.27
N ILE A 70 13.44 1.21 14.91
CA ILE A 70 12.93 0.03 15.61
C ILE A 70 13.92 -1.15 15.60
N PRO A 71 14.43 -1.63 14.44
CA PRO A 71 15.41 -2.71 14.40
C PRO A 71 16.72 -2.34 15.09
N ILE A 72 17.15 -1.07 15.05
CA ILE A 72 18.34 -0.61 15.80
C ILE A 72 18.09 -0.76 17.31
N ALA A 73 16.93 -0.35 17.81
CA ALA A 73 16.57 -0.52 19.21
C ALA A 73 16.51 -2.01 19.61
N GLN A 74 15.99 -2.89 18.73
CA GLN A 74 15.97 -4.34 18.96
C GLN A 74 17.37 -4.93 19.11
N ILE A 75 18.31 -4.54 18.24
CA ILE A 75 19.71 -4.97 18.31
C ILE A 75 20.36 -4.44 19.60
N ALA A 76 20.16 -3.17 19.93
CA ALA A 76 20.75 -2.55 21.10
C ALA A 76 20.26 -3.19 22.41
N ILE A 77 18.94 -3.32 22.58
CA ILE A 77 18.34 -3.92 23.78
C ILE A 77 18.72 -5.41 23.88
N GLY A 78 18.64 -6.16 22.78
CA GLY A 78 19.03 -7.57 22.76
C GLY A 78 20.52 -7.78 23.11
N SER A 79 21.40 -6.88 22.67
CA SER A 79 22.84 -6.96 22.96
C SER A 79 23.20 -6.54 24.38
N VAL A 80 22.62 -5.42 24.87
CA VAL A 80 22.90 -4.90 26.22
C VAL A 80 22.42 -5.86 27.31
N TYR A 81 21.23 -6.44 27.13
CA TYR A 81 20.61 -7.33 28.12
C TYR A 81 20.80 -8.83 27.81
N LEU A 82 21.79 -9.18 26.98
CA LEU A 82 22.01 -10.56 26.52
C LEU A 82 22.24 -11.55 27.67
N GLN A 83 22.89 -11.09 28.75
CA GLN A 83 23.19 -11.90 29.94
C GLN A 83 22.19 -11.69 31.09
N ASP A 84 21.24 -10.76 30.96
CA ASP A 84 20.30 -10.40 32.02
C ASP A 84 18.98 -11.20 31.96
N CYS A 85 18.96 -12.34 31.26
CA CYS A 85 17.83 -13.26 31.17
C CYS A 85 18.29 -14.73 31.09
N PRO A 86 18.84 -15.29 32.19
CA PRO A 86 19.29 -16.68 32.26
C PRO A 86 18.18 -17.71 32.02
N ILE A 87 16.93 -17.39 32.38
CA ILE A 87 15.79 -18.29 32.17
C ILE A 87 15.59 -18.65 30.70
N ASN A 88 15.91 -17.74 29.78
CA ASN A 88 15.76 -17.97 28.36
C ASN A 88 16.68 -17.07 27.54
N HIS A 89 17.93 -17.52 27.34
CA HIS A 89 18.92 -16.83 26.51
C HIS A 89 18.47 -16.64 25.04
N TYR A 90 17.43 -17.35 24.58
CA TYR A 90 16.92 -17.22 23.22
C TYR A 90 16.12 -15.93 22.99
N ILE A 91 15.60 -15.26 24.02
CA ILE A 91 14.84 -14.00 23.87
C ILE A 91 15.72 -12.83 23.39
N PRO A 92 16.87 -12.52 24.02
CA PRO A 92 17.79 -11.51 23.48
C PRO A 92 18.29 -11.87 22.07
N ILE A 93 18.60 -13.14 21.82
CA ILE A 93 19.04 -13.62 20.49
C ILE A 93 17.92 -13.40 19.46
N TYR A 94 16.68 -13.69 19.82
CA TYR A 94 15.51 -13.44 18.98
C TYR A 94 15.40 -11.97 18.55
N LEU A 95 15.53 -11.04 19.50
CA LEU A 95 15.52 -9.60 19.25
C LEU A 95 16.66 -9.16 18.31
N ILE A 96 17.87 -9.69 18.51
CA ILE A 96 19.02 -9.35 17.65
C ILE A 96 18.78 -9.85 16.23
N VAL A 97 18.39 -11.11 16.07
CA VAL A 97 18.16 -11.73 14.77
C VAL A 97 17.04 -11.00 14.02
N VAL A 98 15.90 -10.75 14.66
CA VAL A 98 14.78 -10.04 14.01
C VAL A 98 15.17 -8.61 13.61
N GLY A 99 15.97 -7.92 14.44
CA GLY A 99 16.47 -6.57 14.15
C GLY A 99 17.46 -6.55 12.98
N VAL A 100 18.43 -7.47 12.95
CA VAL A 100 19.44 -7.55 11.87
C VAL A 100 18.76 -7.88 10.55
N PHE A 101 17.96 -8.94 10.49
CA PHE A 101 17.29 -9.33 9.25
C PHE A 101 16.26 -8.28 8.82
N GLY A 102 15.61 -7.56 9.75
CA GLY A 102 14.76 -6.41 9.44
C GLY A 102 15.53 -5.25 8.81
N LEU A 103 16.74 -4.94 9.31
CA LEU A 103 17.61 -3.92 8.72
C LEU A 103 18.09 -4.33 7.32
N VAL A 104 18.50 -5.59 7.15
CA VAL A 104 18.88 -6.14 5.84
C VAL A 104 17.69 -6.07 4.88
N LEU A 105 16.49 -6.43 5.32
CA LEU A 105 15.27 -6.34 4.50
C LEU A 105 15.04 -4.90 4.03
N ASN A 106 15.14 -3.91 4.93
CA ASN A 106 15.01 -2.48 4.58
C ASN A 106 16.03 -2.03 3.51
N VAL A 107 17.27 -2.52 3.60
CA VAL A 107 18.31 -2.25 2.59
C VAL A 107 17.97 -2.93 1.27
N VAL A 108 17.59 -4.22 1.29
CA VAL A 108 17.22 -5.00 0.10
C VAL A 108 16.02 -4.36 -0.61
N THR A 109 15.00 -3.90 0.13
CA THR A 109 13.84 -3.18 -0.43
C THR A 109 14.21 -1.84 -1.07
N SER A 110 15.36 -1.27 -0.73
CA SER A 110 15.91 -0.08 -1.38
C SER A 110 16.65 -0.39 -2.69
N CYS A 111 17.11 -1.64 -2.86
CA CYS A 111 17.70 -2.11 -4.11
C CYS A 111 16.64 -2.57 -5.14
N LEU A 112 15.39 -2.77 -4.73
CA LEU A 112 14.29 -3.10 -5.63
C LEU A 112 13.85 -1.84 -6.40
N PRO A 113 13.93 -1.82 -7.74
CA PRO A 113 13.39 -0.71 -8.51
C PRO A 113 11.86 -0.65 -8.30
N SER A 114 11.37 0.50 -7.84
CA SER A 114 9.94 0.79 -7.92
C SER A 114 9.59 0.85 -9.39
N THR A 115 8.71 -0.04 -9.86
CA THR A 115 8.10 0.01 -11.18
C THR A 115 7.45 1.38 -11.35
N GLN A 116 8.21 2.36 -11.83
CA GLN A 116 7.68 3.52 -12.51
C GLN A 116 7.58 3.12 -13.96
N GLU A 117 6.35 3.04 -14.44
CA GLU A 117 6.03 2.92 -15.86
C GLU A 117 6.83 3.97 -16.65
N GLY A 118 7.63 3.48 -17.58
CA GLY A 118 8.59 4.26 -18.34
C GLY A 118 9.36 3.29 -19.23
N GLU A 119 8.75 3.00 -20.36
CA GLU A 119 9.27 2.37 -21.57
C GLU A 119 10.78 2.12 -21.58
N GLU A 120 11.15 0.85 -21.37
CA GLU A 120 12.19 0.09 -22.06
C GLU A 120 12.24 -1.27 -21.34
N GLU A 121 11.87 -2.36 -22.02
CA GLU A 121 12.05 -3.72 -21.52
C GLU A 121 13.57 -4.04 -21.43
N GLU A 122 14.28 -3.41 -20.51
CA GLU A 122 15.61 -3.86 -20.14
C GLU A 122 15.46 -5.18 -19.36
N PRO A 123 16.14 -6.27 -19.75
CA PRO A 123 16.07 -7.53 -19.01
C PRO A 123 16.45 -7.28 -17.55
N PRO A 124 15.73 -7.86 -16.58
CA PRO A 124 16.00 -7.61 -15.17
C PRO A 124 17.47 -7.92 -14.89
N THR A 125 18.22 -6.91 -14.46
CA THR A 125 19.63 -7.06 -14.08
C THR A 125 19.75 -8.22 -13.08
N LEU A 126 20.83 -9.01 -13.17
CA LEU A 126 21.07 -10.13 -12.26
C LEU A 126 20.96 -9.69 -10.79
N LEU A 127 21.33 -8.44 -10.50
CA LEU A 127 21.18 -7.79 -9.20
C LEU A 127 19.71 -7.70 -8.75
N THR A 128 18.80 -7.24 -9.61
CA THR A 128 17.36 -7.12 -9.28
C THR A 128 16.73 -8.49 -8.99
N ARG A 129 17.08 -9.51 -9.79
CA ARG A 129 16.63 -10.89 -9.56
C ARG A 129 17.16 -11.43 -8.24
N CYS A 130 18.43 -11.18 -7.93
CA CYS A 130 19.05 -11.56 -6.67
C CYS A 130 18.37 -10.86 -5.48
N CYS A 131 18.14 -9.55 -5.54
CA CYS A 131 17.46 -8.80 -4.48
C CYS A 131 16.04 -9.31 -4.23
N LYS A 132 15.27 -9.64 -5.28
CA LYS A 132 13.94 -10.27 -5.14
C LYS A 132 14.03 -11.63 -4.45
N PHE A 133 14.99 -12.47 -4.84
CA PHE A 133 15.19 -13.78 -4.24
C PHE A 133 15.60 -13.67 -2.76
N LEU A 134 16.57 -12.80 -2.45
CA LEU A 134 17.00 -12.52 -1.07
C LEU A 134 15.86 -11.96 -0.22
N TYR A 135 15.07 -11.03 -0.75
CA TYR A 135 13.90 -10.49 -0.07
C TYR A 135 12.92 -11.61 0.31
N SER A 136 12.63 -12.51 -0.63
CA SER A 136 11.76 -13.67 -0.39
C SER A 136 12.34 -14.62 0.65
N LEU A 137 13.63 -14.94 0.58
CA LEU A 137 14.30 -15.83 1.53
C LEU A 137 14.33 -15.25 2.95
N ILE A 138 14.71 -13.98 3.08
CA ILE A 138 14.75 -13.28 4.37
C ILE A 138 13.35 -13.19 4.96
N SER A 139 12.34 -12.89 4.15
CA SER A 139 10.94 -12.83 4.60
C SER A 139 10.46 -14.18 5.13
N LEU A 140 10.76 -15.28 4.42
CA LEU A 140 10.42 -16.64 4.88
C LEU A 140 11.14 -16.99 6.18
N PHE A 141 12.43 -16.69 6.27
CA PHE A 141 13.22 -16.91 7.48
C PHE A 141 12.64 -16.12 8.67
N LEU A 142 12.34 -14.83 8.48
CA LEU A 142 11.73 -13.96 9.48
C LEU A 142 10.36 -14.48 9.93
N PHE A 143 9.56 -15.03 9.02
CA PHE A 143 8.26 -15.62 9.35
C PHE A 143 8.42 -16.85 10.26
N CYS A 144 9.29 -17.79 9.90
CA CYS A 144 9.59 -18.95 10.74
C CYS A 144 10.17 -18.53 12.10
N TRP A 145 11.11 -17.59 12.10
CA TRP A 145 11.74 -17.06 13.29
C TRP A 145 10.75 -16.33 14.21
N PHE A 146 9.80 -15.59 13.63
CA PHE A 146 8.73 -14.94 14.38
C PHE A 146 7.90 -15.97 15.14
N ILE A 147 7.52 -17.09 14.52
CA ILE A 147 6.80 -18.18 15.19
C ILE A 147 7.63 -18.73 16.36
N THR A 148 8.92 -18.99 16.15
CA THR A 148 9.81 -19.48 17.21
C THR A 148 9.93 -18.47 18.36
N GLY A 149 10.06 -17.18 18.05
CA GLY A 149 10.09 -16.11 19.03
C GLY A 149 8.83 -16.04 19.90
N ASN A 150 7.66 -16.23 19.29
CA ASN A 150 6.40 -16.30 20.03
C ASN A 150 6.45 -17.44 21.07
N VAL A 151 6.91 -18.63 20.67
CA VAL A 151 7.06 -19.76 21.61
C VAL A 151 7.98 -19.36 22.77
N TRP A 152 9.11 -18.72 22.50
CA TRP A 152 10.05 -18.30 23.56
C TRP A 152 9.48 -17.23 24.49
N ILE A 153 8.76 -16.23 23.96
CA ILE A 153 8.17 -15.14 24.75
C ILE A 153 7.01 -15.64 25.60
N TYR A 154 6.13 -16.48 25.03
CA TYR A 154 4.95 -16.99 25.74
C TYR A 154 5.26 -18.18 26.64
N SER A 155 6.32 -18.94 26.38
CA SER A 155 6.72 -20.08 27.25
C SER A 155 7.10 -19.64 28.66
N ILE A 156 7.54 -18.39 28.85
CA ILE A 156 7.92 -17.85 30.17
C ILE A 156 6.94 -16.76 30.65
N TYR A 157 5.69 -16.81 30.18
CA TYR A 157 4.68 -15.81 30.54
C TYR A 157 4.49 -15.77 32.07
N GLN A 158 4.69 -14.57 32.64
CA GLN A 158 4.99 -14.30 34.07
C GLN A 158 6.42 -14.66 34.51
N PRO A 159 7.47 -14.03 33.92
CA PRO A 159 8.83 -14.26 34.38
C PRO A 159 9.10 -13.58 35.72
N ASP A 160 10.01 -14.16 36.51
CA ASP A 160 10.44 -13.56 37.77
C ASP A 160 11.37 -12.37 37.49
N TYR A 161 10.91 -11.16 37.84
CA TYR A 161 11.71 -9.94 37.70
C TYR A 161 12.60 -9.66 38.91
N ASN A 162 12.59 -10.54 39.92
CA ASN A 162 13.31 -10.31 41.17
C ASN A 162 14.73 -10.88 41.14
N LYS A 163 15.72 -10.01 40.99
CA LYS A 163 17.15 -10.37 41.00
C LYS A 163 17.66 -10.80 42.39
N ASN A 164 16.90 -10.55 43.46
CA ASN A 164 17.28 -10.83 44.85
C ASN A 164 16.78 -12.18 45.39
N THR A 165 16.06 -12.97 44.58
CA THR A 165 15.61 -14.31 44.99
C THR A 165 16.75 -15.32 44.79
N THR A 166 16.84 -16.34 45.66
CA THR A 166 17.81 -17.45 45.59
C THR A 166 17.76 -18.28 44.30
N ASN A 167 16.74 -18.09 43.45
CA ASN A 167 16.58 -18.73 42.15
C ASN A 167 16.99 -17.79 41.03
N ILE A 168 18.30 -17.60 40.85
CA ILE A 168 18.88 -16.77 39.78
C ILE A 168 18.51 -17.33 38.39
N ASP A 169 18.25 -18.64 38.30
CA ASP A 169 17.95 -19.36 37.06
C ASP A 169 16.60 -18.98 36.42
N HIS A 170 15.66 -18.44 37.19
CA HIS A 170 14.34 -18.01 36.69
C HIS A 170 14.21 -16.50 36.48
N TYR A 171 15.31 -15.75 36.59
CA TYR A 171 15.29 -14.30 36.43
C TYR A 171 15.27 -13.87 34.95
N CYS A 172 14.51 -12.83 34.64
CA CYS A 172 14.63 -12.10 33.37
C CYS A 172 14.44 -10.59 33.55
N ASN A 173 15.26 -9.80 32.87
CA ASN A 173 15.14 -8.34 32.90
C ASN A 173 13.78 -7.88 32.37
N LYS A 174 13.07 -7.09 33.18
CA LYS A 174 11.76 -6.53 32.84
C LYS A 174 11.76 -5.76 31.53
N THR A 175 12.76 -4.91 31.30
CA THR A 175 12.84 -4.07 30.11
C THR A 175 12.97 -4.92 28.84
N LEU A 176 13.84 -5.94 28.85
CA LEU A 176 14.03 -6.82 27.70
C LEU A 176 12.77 -7.62 27.40
N TYR A 177 12.15 -8.24 28.43
CA TYR A 177 10.95 -9.05 28.24
C TYR A 177 9.76 -8.21 27.75
N LEU A 178 9.50 -7.07 28.41
CA LEU A 178 8.41 -6.16 27.99
C LEU A 178 8.66 -5.67 26.57
N PHE A 179 9.89 -5.32 26.22
CA PHE A 179 10.20 -4.86 24.87
C PHE A 179 9.94 -5.94 23.82
N ALA A 180 10.38 -7.18 24.04
CA ALA A 180 10.09 -8.31 23.15
C ALA A 180 8.60 -8.61 23.02
N PHE A 181 7.88 -8.57 24.15
CA PHE A 181 6.44 -8.78 24.18
C PHE A 181 5.69 -7.69 23.41
N TRP A 182 5.90 -6.42 23.75
CA TRP A 182 5.21 -5.29 23.12
C TRP A 182 5.55 -5.16 21.64
N THR A 183 6.80 -5.37 21.23
CA THR A 183 7.15 -5.33 19.80
C THR A 183 6.44 -6.43 19.01
N THR A 184 6.36 -7.65 19.56
CA THR A 184 5.58 -8.75 18.99
C THR A 184 4.09 -8.40 18.92
N THR A 185 3.52 -7.85 19.98
CA THR A 185 2.12 -7.40 20.01
C THR A 185 1.83 -6.32 18.95
N LEU A 186 2.73 -5.35 18.78
CA LEU A 186 2.59 -4.32 17.75
C LEU A 186 2.54 -4.91 16.34
N VAL A 187 3.37 -5.91 16.05
CA VAL A 187 3.34 -6.64 14.77
C VAL A 187 1.97 -7.29 14.55
N TYR A 188 1.41 -7.94 15.57
CA TYR A 188 0.06 -8.53 15.48
C TYR A 188 -1.04 -7.49 15.25
N ILE A 189 -0.98 -6.34 15.94
CA ILE A 189 -1.95 -5.26 15.75
C ILE A 189 -1.89 -4.74 14.32
N ILE A 190 -0.68 -4.47 13.80
CA ILE A 190 -0.49 -3.98 12.42
C ILE A 190 -1.02 -5.01 11.41
N LEU A 191 -0.73 -6.30 11.61
CA LEU A 191 -1.23 -7.36 10.75
C LEU A 191 -2.76 -7.44 10.77
N CYS A 192 -3.37 -7.35 11.95
CA CYS A 192 -4.82 -7.38 12.11
C CYS A 192 -5.49 -6.19 11.41
N VAL A 193 -4.94 -4.98 11.56
CA VAL A 193 -5.42 -3.78 10.86
C VAL A 193 -5.28 -3.94 9.36
N PHE A 194 -4.15 -4.44 8.86
CA PHE A 194 -3.93 -4.63 7.43
C PHE A 194 -4.93 -5.61 6.82
N VAL A 195 -5.18 -6.74 7.49
CA VAL A 195 -6.18 -7.73 7.08
C VAL A 195 -7.59 -7.13 7.13
N ALA A 196 -7.96 -6.44 8.21
CA ALA A 196 -9.26 -5.81 8.35
C ALA A 196 -9.51 -4.76 7.25
N CYS A 197 -8.56 -3.85 7.01
CA CYS A 197 -8.65 -2.86 5.94
C CYS A 197 -8.73 -3.52 4.56
N GLY A 198 -7.88 -4.52 4.28
CA GLY A 198 -7.89 -5.25 3.01
C GLY A 198 -9.21 -5.97 2.77
N CYS A 199 -9.74 -6.66 3.79
CA CYS A 199 -11.05 -7.30 3.73
C CYS A 199 -12.17 -6.28 3.48
N CYS A 200 -12.21 -5.16 4.22
CA CYS A 200 -13.21 -4.12 4.01
C CYS A 200 -13.22 -3.62 2.56
N VAL A 201 -12.06 -3.28 2.01
CA VAL A 201 -11.94 -2.80 0.62
C VAL A 201 -12.40 -3.87 -0.37
N PHE A 202 -12.01 -5.13 -0.17
CA PHE A 202 -12.45 -6.24 -1.01
C PHE A 202 -13.98 -6.42 -0.98
N PHE A 203 -14.58 -6.39 0.21
CA PHE A 203 -16.04 -6.45 0.36
C PHE A 203 -16.75 -5.27 -0.32
N PHE A 204 -16.24 -4.04 -0.18
CA PHE A 204 -16.82 -2.88 -0.86
C PHE A 204 -16.73 -3.01 -2.39
N ILE A 205 -15.59 -3.45 -2.93
CA ILE A 205 -15.42 -3.67 -4.37
C ILE A 205 -16.36 -4.78 -4.87
N CYS A 206 -16.49 -5.88 -4.15
CA CYS A 206 -17.40 -6.97 -4.52
C CYS A 206 -18.90 -6.61 -4.44
N ILE A 207 -19.27 -5.59 -3.66
CA ILE A 207 -20.66 -5.12 -3.55
C ILE A 207 -20.98 -4.01 -4.57
N LEU A 208 -19.98 -3.20 -4.93
CA LEU A 208 -20.13 -2.05 -5.84
C LEU A 208 -19.79 -2.35 -7.32
N GLY A 209 -19.09 -3.47 -7.59
CA GLY A 209 -18.74 -3.94 -8.93
C GLY A 209 -19.66 -5.05 -9.41
#